data_AF-F9X368-F1
#
_entry.id   AF-F9X368-F1
#
_cell.length_a   1.000
_cell.length_b   1.000
_cell.length_c   1.000
_cell.angle_alpha   90.00
_cell.angle_beta   90.00
_cell.angle_gamma   90.00
#
_symmetry.space_group_name_H-M   'P 1'
#
loop_
_entity.id
_entity.type
_entity.pdbx_description
1 polymer ?
#
loop_
_entity_poly.entity_id
_entity_poly.type
_entity_poly.pdbx_seq_one_letter_code
_entity_poly.pdbx_strand_id
1 'polypeptide(L)'
;MLRKAALFTTAFILTFVGYQSLRSESLEESQDFHFVLEDVDPSARATLARELPLRASGRHIVDAKGARVKLASINWYGASDVDFVAGGLDVRHRDDIAITIREMGFNSVRFPYSDQMVLENPIIDPEFISANLDLLDGYDIPHDSDRKNNIEGPRALDVFTACVKAMTDAGLMVIVNDHITNAAWCDGFNLCDSSWKNDHLLGFCKIRQTTESWIENWKTIMKPFVDNPLVVGADLRNEPRGIWGTFPWENWAAAAEKASEALLKMQPDWLMFVEGTSSANDCSGVKRRPVRLSIPGRVVYSSHVYSWSGWGTLPSVPYKERPYPSFRADMVRKWGFLLDRDEAPVWVGEFGNPGHAGKGDHHYWNGLMRYLSETDADWGYWALNPRKPGTFDEETYGLLQDDWTTPKDDYRMRDLQRLMMPRS
;
A
#
# COMPACT_ATOMS: atom_id res chain seq x y z
N MET A 1 7.58 16.24 -62.65
CA MET A 1 8.78 16.58 -63.45
C MET A 1 8.70 18.06 -63.79
N LEU A 2 9.32 18.92 -62.98
CA LEU A 2 10.69 19.44 -63.12
C LEU A 2 10.73 20.73 -63.97
N ARG A 3 10.81 21.88 -63.29
CA ARG A 3 11.62 23.02 -63.74
C ARG A 3 12.24 23.73 -62.52
N LYS A 4 13.57 23.65 -62.46
CA LYS A 4 14.53 24.41 -61.62
C LYS A 4 14.49 25.89 -62.06
N ALA A 5 14.37 26.87 -61.16
CA ALA A 5 15.38 27.53 -60.30
C ALA A 5 15.88 28.87 -60.87
N ALA A 6 15.69 29.95 -60.09
CA ALA A 6 16.52 31.18 -59.99
C ALA A 6 15.89 32.06 -58.87
N LEU A 7 16.51 32.16 -57.69
CA LEU A 7 17.40 33.26 -57.23
C LEU A 7 16.70 34.62 -57.08
N PHE A 8 16.52 35.06 -55.82
CA PHE A 8 16.54 36.47 -55.43
C PHE A 8 17.06 36.66 -54.00
N THR A 9 17.66 37.82 -53.80
CA THR A 9 18.73 38.16 -52.87
C THR A 9 18.23 39.07 -51.74
N THR A 10 18.86 38.95 -50.57
CA THR A 10 19.12 40.00 -49.52
C THR A 10 17.97 40.63 -48.73
N ALA A 11 18.05 40.52 -47.39
CA ALA A 11 17.91 41.66 -46.46
C ALA A 11 18.62 41.36 -45.12
N PHE A 12 19.58 42.22 -44.79
CA PHE A 12 20.33 42.27 -43.52
C PHE A 12 19.85 43.52 -42.79
N ILE A 13 19.36 43.41 -41.55
CA ILE A 13 19.35 44.53 -40.58
C ILE A 13 19.69 43.99 -39.20
N LEU A 14 20.77 44.53 -38.65
CA LEU A 14 21.29 44.42 -37.30
C LEU A 14 20.49 45.29 -36.33
N THR A 15 20.29 44.81 -35.10
CA THR A 15 20.42 45.67 -33.91
C THR A 15 20.91 44.84 -32.73
N PHE A 16 22.12 45.20 -32.29
CA PHE A 16 22.84 44.73 -31.11
C PHE A 16 22.84 45.91 -30.14
N VAL A 17 22.35 45.74 -28.91
CA VAL A 17 22.76 46.43 -27.65
C VAL A 17 21.90 45.86 -26.51
N GLY A 18 22.55 45.34 -25.46
CA GLY A 18 21.89 44.96 -24.21
C GLY A 18 22.54 43.81 -23.44
N TYR A 19 23.87 43.76 -23.38
CA TYR A 19 24.61 42.88 -22.46
C TYR A 19 24.80 43.61 -21.12
N GLN A 20 24.75 42.86 -20.02
CA GLN A 20 24.97 43.26 -18.61
C GLN A 20 23.73 43.68 -17.80
N SER A 21 23.04 42.69 -17.25
CA SER A 21 23.01 42.47 -15.80
C SER A 21 22.14 41.25 -15.55
N LEU A 22 22.76 40.11 -15.23
CA LEU A 22 22.19 38.95 -14.53
C LEU A 22 23.36 37.97 -14.36
N ARG A 23 24.30 38.38 -13.50
CA ARG A 23 25.32 37.50 -12.94
C ARG A 23 24.73 36.89 -11.68
N SER A 24 24.91 35.57 -11.56
CA SER A 24 24.91 34.78 -10.33
C SER A 24 23.67 34.89 -9.43
N GLU A 25 22.68 34.04 -9.69
CA GLU A 25 22.09 33.29 -8.58
C GLU A 25 22.74 31.91 -8.62
N SER A 26 23.77 31.76 -7.79
CA SER A 26 24.31 30.49 -7.39
C SER A 26 23.17 29.59 -6.93
N LEU A 27 23.16 28.36 -7.44
CA LEU A 27 22.50 27.23 -6.80
C LEU A 27 22.88 27.26 -5.32
N GLU A 28 21.92 27.58 -4.45
CA GLU A 28 22.12 27.45 -3.01
C GLU A 28 22.47 25.99 -2.73
N GLU A 29 23.68 25.80 -2.20
CA GLU A 29 24.13 24.56 -1.59
C GLU A 29 23.05 24.07 -0.62
N SER A 30 22.59 22.84 -0.84
CA SER A 30 21.86 22.08 0.16
C SER A 30 22.69 22.06 1.43
N GLN A 31 22.28 22.83 2.44
CA GLN A 31 22.83 22.67 3.78
C GLN A 31 22.50 21.25 4.26
N ASP A 32 23.55 20.44 4.38
CA ASP A 32 23.52 19.15 5.06
C ASP A 32 23.16 19.40 6.54
N PHE A 33 21.86 19.35 6.83
CA PHE A 33 21.39 19.20 8.18
C PHE A 33 21.52 17.71 8.55
N HIS A 34 22.65 17.35 9.15
CA HIS A 34 22.74 16.12 9.93
C HIS A 34 21.80 16.26 11.13
N PHE A 35 20.58 15.74 10.99
CA PHE A 35 19.65 15.59 12.09
C PHE A 35 19.91 14.25 12.76
N VAL A 36 20.49 14.29 13.96
CA VAL A 36 20.54 13.13 14.84
C VAL A 36 19.09 12.87 15.30
N LEU A 37 18.68 11.60 15.36
CA LEU A 37 17.37 11.12 15.85
C LEU A 37 16.96 11.59 17.27
N GLU A 38 17.72 12.49 17.89
CA GLU A 38 17.52 13.00 19.24
C GLU A 38 16.50 14.14 19.34
N ASP A 39 16.16 14.83 18.25
CA ASP A 39 15.31 16.04 18.28
C ASP A 39 13.83 15.79 17.96
N VAL A 40 13.37 14.52 18.00
CA VAL A 40 11.93 14.24 18.05
C VAL A 40 11.45 14.50 19.47
N ASP A 41 10.70 15.59 19.66
CA ASP A 41 10.04 15.92 20.93
C ASP A 41 9.39 14.65 21.54
N PRO A 42 9.80 14.21 22.75
CA PRO A 42 9.17 13.10 23.43
C PRO A 42 7.66 13.28 23.62
N SER A 43 7.14 14.51 23.56
CA SER A 43 5.70 14.80 23.57
C SER A 43 4.97 14.38 22.27
N ALA A 44 5.68 14.26 21.15
CA ALA A 44 5.17 13.66 19.92
C ALA A 44 5.07 12.13 19.99
N ARG A 45 5.68 11.49 21.02
CA ARG A 45 5.43 10.09 21.39
C ARG A 45 4.15 9.90 22.19
N ALA A 46 3.32 10.93 22.33
CA ALA A 46 1.95 10.76 22.78
C ALA A 46 1.23 9.85 21.78
N THR A 47 1.25 8.55 22.07
CA THR A 47 0.16 7.65 21.74
C THR A 47 -1.07 8.33 22.32
N LEU A 48 -1.75 9.18 21.54
CA LEU A 48 -3.13 9.55 21.86
C LEU A 48 -3.77 8.19 22.12
N ALA A 49 -4.17 7.94 23.37
CA ALA A 49 -4.77 6.68 23.74
C ALA A 49 -6.02 6.54 22.88
N ARG A 50 -5.89 5.78 21.78
CA ARG A 50 -6.96 5.56 20.83
C ARG A 50 -7.87 4.55 21.48
N GLU A 51 -9.09 4.96 21.80
CA GLU A 51 -10.07 4.01 22.32
C GLU A 51 -10.63 3.22 21.14
N LEU A 52 -10.19 1.99 20.99
CA LEU A 52 -10.75 1.05 20.04
C LEU A 52 -12.19 0.70 20.46
N PRO A 53 -13.08 0.34 19.51
CA PRO A 53 -12.82 0.11 18.09
C PRO A 53 -12.82 1.39 17.24
N LEU A 54 -12.21 1.31 16.05
CA LEU A 54 -12.29 2.36 15.04
C LEU A 54 -13.60 2.26 14.25
N ARG A 55 -14.07 3.40 13.73
CA ARG A 55 -15.20 3.47 12.79
C ARG A 55 -15.04 4.61 11.79
N ALA A 56 -15.64 4.47 10.63
CA ALA A 56 -15.84 5.57 9.68
C ALA A 56 -16.94 6.51 10.17
N SER A 57 -16.68 7.82 10.11
CA SER A 57 -17.63 8.89 10.43
C SER A 57 -17.36 10.08 9.52
N GLY A 58 -18.29 10.37 8.60
CA GLY A 58 -18.07 11.34 7.53
C GLY A 58 -16.82 10.97 6.71
N ARG A 59 -15.96 11.94 6.43
CA ARG A 59 -14.67 11.75 5.73
C ARG A 59 -13.54 11.16 6.58
N HIS A 60 -13.78 10.81 7.85
CA HIS A 60 -12.72 10.44 8.79
C HIS A 60 -12.89 9.06 9.40
N ILE A 61 -11.77 8.42 9.70
CA ILE A 61 -11.72 7.32 10.66
C ILE A 61 -11.62 7.95 12.05
N VAL A 62 -12.47 7.48 12.97
CA VAL A 62 -12.52 7.96 14.35
C VAL A 62 -12.45 6.80 15.33
N ASP A 63 -11.98 7.07 16.53
CA ASP A 63 -11.99 6.13 17.65
C ASP A 63 -13.39 6.03 18.29
N ALA A 64 -13.52 5.23 19.35
CA ALA A 64 -14.76 5.02 20.08
C ALA A 64 -15.31 6.30 20.73
N LYS A 65 -14.45 7.27 21.05
CA LYS A 65 -14.82 8.61 21.54
C LYS A 65 -15.19 9.59 20.44
N GLY A 66 -15.01 9.21 19.17
CA GLY A 66 -15.22 10.07 18.02
C GLY A 66 -14.04 11.00 17.71
N ALA A 67 -12.88 10.79 18.35
CA ALA A 67 -11.67 11.52 18.02
C ALA A 67 -11.08 10.99 16.71
N ARG A 68 -10.61 11.89 15.85
CA ARG A 68 -10.05 11.52 14.56
C ARG A 68 -8.76 10.71 14.72
N VAL A 69 -8.68 9.61 14.00
CA VAL A 69 -7.49 8.76 13.90
C VAL A 69 -6.93 8.86 12.49
N LYS A 70 -5.74 9.44 12.36
CA LYS A 70 -4.96 9.40 11.12
C LYS A 70 -4.30 8.03 10.98
N LEU A 71 -4.58 7.33 9.90
CA LEU A 71 -3.80 6.14 9.52
C LEU A 71 -2.59 6.59 8.71
N ALA A 72 -1.41 6.44 9.33
CA ALA A 72 -0.12 6.63 8.72
C ALA A 72 0.51 5.24 8.56
N SER A 73 0.14 4.57 7.46
CA SER A 73 0.45 3.17 7.24
C SER A 73 1.75 2.97 6.46
N ILE A 74 2.36 1.81 6.66
CA ILE A 74 3.42 1.26 5.80
C ILE A 74 2.99 -0.11 5.26
N ASN A 75 3.43 -0.47 4.06
CA ASN A 75 3.26 -1.83 3.51
C ASN A 75 4.48 -2.69 3.87
N TRP A 76 4.27 -3.81 4.57
CA TRP A 76 5.30 -4.83 4.81
C TRP A 76 4.89 -6.10 4.08
N TYR A 77 5.48 -6.35 2.92
CA TYR A 77 5.04 -7.41 2.01
C TYR A 77 5.99 -8.62 2.03
N GLY A 78 5.59 -9.70 1.36
CA GLY A 78 6.38 -10.91 1.14
C GLY A 78 5.55 -12.18 1.34
N ALA A 79 4.62 -12.18 2.30
CA ALA A 79 3.73 -13.32 2.53
C ALA A 79 2.74 -13.56 1.38
N SER A 80 2.47 -12.53 0.57
CA SER A 80 1.78 -12.63 -0.71
C SER A 80 2.61 -13.28 -1.82
N ASP A 81 3.93 -13.37 -1.66
CA ASP A 81 4.85 -13.64 -2.74
C ASP A 81 5.32 -15.10 -2.70
N VAL A 82 6.30 -15.43 -3.55
CA VAL A 82 6.70 -16.82 -3.86
C VAL A 82 7.15 -17.65 -2.66
N ASP A 83 7.64 -17.01 -1.60
CA ASP A 83 8.17 -17.66 -0.41
C ASP A 83 7.15 -17.77 0.73
N PHE A 84 5.96 -17.17 0.58
CA PHE A 84 4.86 -17.19 1.57
C PHE A 84 5.25 -16.64 2.96
N VAL A 85 6.29 -15.81 3.02
CA VAL A 85 6.83 -15.23 4.25
C VAL A 85 7.09 -13.74 4.05
N ALA A 86 6.73 -12.92 5.03
CA ALA A 86 7.05 -11.49 5.00
C ALA A 86 8.57 -11.28 4.94
N GLY A 87 9.03 -10.31 4.15
CA GLY A 87 10.46 -10.09 3.98
C GLY A 87 11.15 -9.77 5.31
N GLY A 88 12.41 -10.19 5.45
CA GLY A 88 13.30 -9.79 6.55
C GLY A 88 13.34 -10.73 7.74
N LEU A 89 12.51 -11.78 7.78
CA LEU A 89 12.53 -12.75 8.88
C LEU A 89 13.79 -13.63 8.90
N ASP A 90 14.55 -13.65 7.81
CA ASP A 90 15.88 -14.23 7.68
C ASP A 90 16.99 -13.30 8.22
N VAL A 91 16.72 -12.00 8.32
CA VAL A 91 17.71 -10.98 8.72
C VAL A 91 17.48 -10.48 10.15
N ARG A 92 16.24 -10.27 10.55
CA ARG A 92 15.85 -9.69 11.85
C ARG A 92 14.65 -10.39 12.46
N HIS A 93 14.59 -10.36 13.80
CA HIS A 93 13.44 -10.85 14.52
C HIS A 93 12.21 -9.96 14.21
N ARG A 94 11.04 -10.57 14.00
CA ARG A 94 9.78 -9.90 13.67
C ARG A 94 9.40 -8.81 14.68
N ASP A 95 9.71 -9.03 15.96
CA ASP A 95 9.44 -8.05 17.03
C ASP A 95 10.27 -6.79 16.85
N ASP A 96 11.55 -6.92 16.46
CA ASP A 96 12.44 -5.79 16.21
C ASP A 96 12.02 -5.02 14.95
N ILE A 97 11.56 -5.72 13.91
CA ILE A 97 10.99 -5.09 12.71
C ILE A 97 9.74 -4.29 13.08
N ALA A 98 8.83 -4.88 13.88
CA ALA A 98 7.62 -4.19 14.34
C ALA A 98 7.93 -2.96 15.21
N ILE A 99 8.91 -3.05 16.11
CA ILE A 99 9.38 -1.91 16.91
C ILE A 99 9.97 -0.83 15.99
N THR A 100 10.79 -1.21 15.01
CA THR A 100 11.38 -0.29 14.04
C THR A 100 10.30 0.48 13.27
N ILE A 101 9.25 -0.19 12.79
CA ILE A 101 8.12 0.46 12.10
C ILE A 101 7.47 1.53 12.99
N ARG A 102 7.25 1.22 14.27
CA ARG A 102 6.69 2.18 15.24
C ARG A 102 7.64 3.34 15.48
N GLU A 103 8.94 3.09 15.62
CA GLU A 103 9.96 4.13 15.86
C GLU A 103 10.13 5.07 14.66
N MET A 104 9.88 4.58 13.44
CA MET A 104 9.79 5.41 12.23
C MET A 104 8.58 6.38 12.24
N GLY A 105 7.64 6.21 13.17
CA GLY A 105 6.46 7.05 13.35
C GLY A 105 5.17 6.51 12.71
N PHE A 106 5.22 5.38 12.01
CA PHE A 106 4.02 4.74 11.49
C PHE A 106 3.17 4.20 12.62
N ASN A 107 1.85 4.20 12.42
CA ASN A 107 0.90 3.69 13.42
C ASN A 107 0.05 2.52 12.92
N SER A 108 0.19 2.17 11.64
CA SER A 108 -0.50 1.06 11.03
C SER A 108 0.36 0.34 9.99
N VAL A 109 0.06 -0.93 9.74
CA VAL A 109 0.71 -1.75 8.71
C VAL A 109 -0.35 -2.39 7.82
N ARG A 110 -0.24 -2.18 6.50
CA ARG A 110 -0.94 -2.99 5.51
C ARG A 110 -0.11 -4.25 5.30
N PHE A 111 -0.68 -5.42 5.58
CA PHE A 111 0.03 -6.69 5.62
C PHE A 111 -0.53 -7.67 4.55
N PRO A 112 0.12 -7.73 3.37
CA PRO A 112 -0.29 -8.53 2.22
C PRO A 112 -0.18 -10.04 2.45
N TYR A 113 -1.16 -10.79 1.95
CA TYR A 113 -1.12 -12.25 1.80
C TYR A 113 -1.61 -12.68 0.41
N SER A 114 -1.41 -13.96 0.06
CA SER A 114 -1.99 -14.55 -1.15
C SER A 114 -3.03 -15.62 -0.84
N ASP A 115 -4.07 -15.73 -1.67
CA ASP A 115 -5.04 -16.82 -1.55
C ASP A 115 -4.35 -18.21 -1.62
N GLN A 116 -3.31 -18.32 -2.45
CA GLN A 116 -2.48 -19.53 -2.53
C GLN A 116 -1.85 -19.89 -1.17
N MET A 117 -1.34 -18.92 -0.42
CA MET A 117 -0.79 -19.16 0.93
C MET A 117 -1.83 -19.81 1.84
N VAL A 118 -3.06 -19.30 1.81
CA VAL A 118 -4.16 -19.81 2.65
C VAL A 118 -4.55 -21.23 2.24
N LEU A 119 -4.62 -21.49 0.93
CA LEU A 119 -5.05 -22.77 0.40
C LEU A 119 -4.00 -23.88 0.54
N GLU A 120 -2.73 -23.56 0.25
CA GLU A 120 -1.64 -24.54 0.29
C GLU A 120 -1.05 -24.67 1.69
N ASN A 121 -1.03 -23.59 2.47
CA ASN A 121 -0.45 -23.48 3.81
C ASN A 121 0.86 -24.30 3.96
N PRO A 122 1.87 -24.00 3.12
CA PRO A 122 3.09 -24.79 3.09
C PRO A 122 3.89 -24.65 4.39
N ILE A 123 4.80 -25.59 4.62
CA ILE A 123 5.83 -25.43 5.65
C ILE A 123 6.85 -24.43 5.10
N ILE A 124 7.23 -23.48 5.95
CA ILE A 124 8.26 -22.49 5.64
C ILE A 124 9.64 -23.09 5.90
N ASP A 125 10.54 -22.98 4.91
CA ASP A 125 11.92 -23.39 5.09
C ASP A 125 12.59 -22.49 6.14
N PRO A 126 13.28 -23.06 7.15
CA PRO A 126 14.01 -22.29 8.16
C PRO A 126 14.97 -21.24 7.60
N GLU A 127 15.46 -21.38 6.36
CA GLU A 127 16.30 -20.35 5.74
C GLU A 127 15.60 -18.98 5.65
N PHE A 128 14.30 -18.96 5.34
CA PHE A 128 13.48 -17.75 5.21
C PHE A 128 13.09 -17.11 6.55
N ILE A 129 13.31 -17.82 7.66
CA ILE A 129 13.00 -17.37 9.03
C ILE A 129 14.19 -17.52 9.96
N SER A 130 15.41 -17.49 9.41
CA SER A 130 16.63 -17.82 10.15
C SER A 130 16.95 -16.86 11.32
N ALA A 131 16.33 -15.67 11.38
CA ALA A 131 16.38 -14.77 12.53
C ALA A 131 15.16 -14.90 13.49
N ASN A 132 14.24 -15.81 13.21
CA ASN A 132 12.98 -16.07 13.92
C ASN A 132 12.83 -17.58 14.23
N LEU A 133 13.92 -18.22 14.66
CA LEU A 133 13.95 -19.67 14.91
C LEU A 133 13.09 -20.10 16.12
N ASP A 134 12.64 -19.16 16.95
CA ASP A 134 11.64 -19.42 17.99
C ASP A 134 10.31 -19.91 17.40
N LEU A 135 10.03 -19.64 16.13
CA LEU A 135 8.88 -20.20 15.40
C LEU A 135 9.00 -21.72 15.14
N LEU A 136 10.18 -22.29 15.35
CA LEU A 136 10.39 -23.74 15.30
C LEU A 136 10.03 -24.41 16.63
N ASP A 137 9.86 -23.65 17.70
CA ASP A 137 9.54 -24.20 19.02
C ASP A 137 8.20 -24.93 18.96
N GLY A 138 8.23 -26.23 19.28
CA GLY A 138 7.05 -27.09 19.24
C GLY A 138 6.92 -27.97 17.99
N TYR A 139 7.83 -27.87 17.03
CA TYR A 139 7.97 -28.82 15.93
C TYR A 139 9.15 -29.77 16.18
N ASP A 140 8.91 -31.09 16.14
CA ASP A 140 9.98 -32.09 16.20
C ASP A 140 10.66 -32.17 14.82
N ILE A 141 11.72 -31.38 14.61
CA ILE A 141 12.51 -31.43 13.37
C ILE A 141 13.45 -32.65 13.45
N PRO A 142 13.25 -33.72 12.67
CA PRO A 142 14.08 -34.91 12.77
C PRO A 142 15.50 -34.62 12.27
N HIS A 143 16.51 -34.93 13.07
CA HIS A 143 17.93 -34.81 12.69
C HIS A 143 18.40 -35.86 11.67
N ASP A 144 17.56 -36.85 11.32
CA ASP A 144 17.95 -38.00 10.51
C ASP A 144 17.30 -37.97 9.11
N SER A 145 18.13 -38.19 8.08
CA SER A 145 17.80 -38.05 6.66
C SER A 145 16.78 -39.07 6.10
N ASP A 146 16.37 -40.04 6.92
CA ASP A 146 15.56 -41.19 6.51
C ASP A 146 14.04 -41.03 6.70
N ARG A 147 13.55 -39.88 7.20
CA ARG A 147 12.11 -39.59 7.34
C ARG A 147 11.61 -38.45 6.46
N LYS A 148 12.01 -38.43 5.18
CA LYS A 148 11.57 -37.44 4.17
C LYS A 148 10.05 -37.23 4.01
N ASN A 149 9.21 -38.07 4.62
CA ASN A 149 7.77 -38.05 4.42
C ASN A 149 6.94 -37.49 5.58
N ASN A 150 7.56 -36.99 6.65
CA ASN A 150 6.83 -36.39 7.78
C ASN A 150 7.60 -35.22 8.41
N ILE A 151 8.01 -34.26 7.59
CA ILE A 151 8.62 -33.01 8.07
C ILE A 151 7.50 -32.19 8.71
N GLU A 152 7.63 -31.92 10.00
CA GLU A 152 6.83 -30.94 10.73
C GLU A 152 7.62 -29.65 10.81
N GLY A 153 6.93 -28.51 10.74
CA GLY A 153 7.56 -27.19 10.75
C GLY A 153 6.52 -26.08 10.69
N PRO A 154 6.95 -24.82 10.90
CA PRO A 154 6.06 -23.67 10.93
C PRO A 154 5.34 -23.53 9.59
N ARG A 155 4.02 -23.48 9.66
CA ARG A 155 3.19 -23.29 8.48
C ARG A 155 3.13 -21.80 8.12
N ALA A 156 2.97 -21.48 6.84
CA ALA A 156 2.89 -20.09 6.37
C ALA A 156 1.85 -19.25 7.14
N LEU A 157 0.67 -19.81 7.45
CA LEU A 157 -0.35 -19.13 8.25
C LEU A 157 0.07 -18.89 9.71
N ASP A 158 0.87 -19.79 10.30
CA ASP A 158 1.39 -19.64 11.65
C ASP A 158 2.44 -18.51 11.69
N VAL A 159 3.34 -18.47 10.70
CA VAL A 159 4.33 -17.39 10.54
C VAL A 159 3.64 -16.03 10.30
N PHE A 160 2.61 -15.99 9.46
CA PHE A 160 1.80 -14.78 9.22
C PHE A 160 1.15 -14.30 10.52
N THR A 161 0.54 -15.21 11.28
CA THR A 161 -0.10 -14.92 12.57
C THR A 161 0.91 -14.39 13.58
N ALA A 162 2.12 -14.95 13.64
CA ALA A 162 3.18 -14.49 14.52
C ALA A 162 3.67 -13.08 14.17
N CYS A 163 3.75 -12.73 12.89
CA CYS A 163 4.08 -11.37 12.44
C CYS A 163 2.99 -10.37 12.83
N VAL A 164 1.71 -10.73 12.63
CA VAL A 164 0.58 -9.88 13.07
C VAL A 164 0.62 -9.66 14.58
N LYS A 165 0.89 -10.73 15.36
CA LYS A 165 1.05 -10.62 16.81
C LYS A 165 2.17 -9.65 17.18
N ALA A 166 3.35 -9.80 16.59
CA ALA A 166 4.50 -8.91 16.82
C ALA A 166 4.17 -7.44 16.55
N MET A 167 3.48 -7.14 15.43
CA MET A 167 3.02 -5.79 15.12
C MET A 167 2.06 -5.24 16.17
N THR A 168 1.06 -6.04 16.58
CA THR A 168 0.08 -5.59 17.57
C THR A 168 0.65 -5.47 18.99
N ASP A 169 1.60 -6.33 19.38
CA ASP A 169 2.33 -6.22 20.65
C ASP A 169 3.20 -4.96 20.68
N ALA A 170 3.78 -4.57 19.53
CA ALA A 170 4.46 -3.30 19.36
C ALA A 170 3.49 -2.10 19.39
N GLY A 171 2.16 -2.30 19.34
CA GLY A 171 1.16 -1.24 19.37
C GLY A 171 0.79 -0.67 17.99
N LEU A 172 1.12 -1.38 16.91
CA LEU A 172 0.74 -1.03 15.55
C LEU A 172 -0.66 -1.59 15.24
N MET A 173 -1.47 -0.80 14.53
CA MET A 173 -2.70 -1.30 13.94
C MET A 173 -2.38 -2.12 12.69
N VAL A 174 -3.04 -3.25 12.48
CA VAL A 174 -2.82 -4.12 11.32
C VAL A 174 -4.05 -4.15 10.43
N ILE A 175 -3.84 -3.94 9.14
CA ILE A 175 -4.83 -4.09 8.07
C ILE A 175 -4.37 -5.27 7.22
N VAL A 176 -5.05 -6.41 7.35
CA VAL A 176 -4.74 -7.60 6.54
C VAL A 176 -5.20 -7.34 5.10
N ASN A 177 -4.37 -7.67 4.11
CA ASN A 177 -4.66 -7.37 2.71
C ASN A 177 -4.60 -8.63 1.84
N ASP A 178 -5.70 -8.95 1.16
CA ASP A 178 -5.74 -9.97 0.12
C ASP A 178 -5.10 -9.41 -1.16
N HIS A 179 -3.83 -9.74 -1.36
CA HIS A 179 -2.99 -9.01 -2.31
C HIS A 179 -3.00 -9.62 -3.71
N ILE A 180 -3.04 -10.94 -3.77
CA ILE A 180 -2.90 -11.69 -5.01
C ILE A 180 -3.49 -13.09 -4.86
N THR A 181 -3.97 -13.68 -5.96
CA THR A 181 -4.53 -15.04 -5.89
C THR A 181 -3.43 -16.09 -5.99
N ASN A 182 -2.50 -15.92 -6.93
CA ASN A 182 -1.33 -16.79 -7.07
C ASN A 182 -0.11 -16.11 -6.47
N ALA A 183 0.61 -16.80 -5.59
CA ALA A 183 1.80 -16.27 -4.96
C ALA A 183 2.88 -15.94 -6.01
N ALA A 184 3.18 -14.65 -6.17
CA ALA A 184 4.09 -14.11 -7.16
C ALA A 184 4.44 -12.66 -6.83
N TRP A 185 5.54 -12.15 -7.40
CA TRP A 185 5.82 -10.71 -7.40
C TRP A 185 4.81 -9.96 -8.28
N CYS A 186 4.15 -8.92 -7.74
CA CYS A 186 2.91 -8.35 -8.28
C CYS A 186 3.03 -7.45 -9.53
N ASP A 187 4.19 -7.37 -10.20
CA ASP A 187 4.41 -6.49 -11.37
C ASP A 187 3.75 -6.96 -12.70
N GLY A 188 2.88 -7.96 -12.65
CA GLY A 188 2.37 -8.67 -13.84
C GLY A 188 0.97 -8.30 -14.31
N PHE A 189 0.69 -8.49 -15.61
CA PHE A 189 -0.66 -8.55 -16.20
C PHE A 189 -1.32 -9.92 -15.99
N ASN A 190 -1.14 -10.55 -14.82
CA ASN A 190 -1.71 -11.86 -14.59
C ASN A 190 -3.24 -11.77 -14.50
N LEU A 191 -3.92 -12.31 -15.53
CA LEU A 191 -5.38 -12.33 -15.61
C LEU A 191 -6.00 -13.06 -14.42
N CYS A 192 -5.31 -14.06 -13.88
CA CYS A 192 -5.77 -14.87 -12.76
C CYS A 192 -5.84 -14.12 -11.44
N ASP A 193 -5.15 -12.99 -11.33
CA ASP A 193 -5.09 -12.15 -10.13
C ASP A 193 -5.85 -10.83 -10.30
N SER A 194 -6.39 -10.56 -11.49
CA SER A 194 -7.03 -9.30 -11.82
C SER A 194 -8.32 -9.02 -11.03
N SER A 195 -8.94 -10.04 -10.44
CA SER A 195 -10.17 -9.95 -9.66
C SER A 195 -10.10 -10.87 -8.43
N TRP A 196 -11.05 -10.74 -7.49
CA TRP A 196 -11.19 -11.65 -6.34
C TRP A 196 -11.65 -13.06 -6.73
N LYS A 197 -12.07 -13.25 -8.00
CA LYS A 197 -12.49 -14.54 -8.55
C LYS A 197 -12.00 -14.71 -9.98
N ASN A 198 -11.72 -15.94 -10.36
CA ASN A 198 -11.21 -16.28 -11.68
C ASN A 198 -11.90 -17.52 -12.29
N ASP A 199 -12.98 -18.00 -11.68
CA ASP A 199 -13.88 -19.06 -12.16
C ASP A 199 -14.37 -18.86 -13.61
N HIS A 200 -14.52 -17.60 -14.04
CA HIS A 200 -14.89 -17.23 -15.41
C HIS A 200 -13.80 -17.52 -16.46
N LEU A 201 -12.56 -17.78 -16.05
CA LEU A 201 -11.43 -18.12 -16.93
C LEU A 201 -11.31 -19.63 -17.22
N LEU A 202 -12.35 -20.41 -16.92
CA LEU A 202 -12.53 -21.83 -17.30
C LEU A 202 -11.32 -22.73 -17.03
N GLY A 203 -10.61 -22.47 -15.93
CA GLY A 203 -9.57 -23.35 -15.41
C GLY A 203 -8.15 -23.11 -15.95
N PHE A 204 -7.91 -21.98 -16.62
CA PHE A 204 -6.57 -21.50 -17.01
C PHE A 204 -5.65 -21.21 -15.81
N CYS A 205 -6.23 -20.82 -14.68
CA CYS A 205 -5.49 -20.39 -13.49
C CYS A 205 -5.05 -21.57 -12.63
N LYS A 206 -3.82 -21.48 -12.09
CA LYS A 206 -3.26 -22.44 -11.12
C LYS A 206 -4.16 -22.52 -9.90
N ILE A 207 -4.37 -21.38 -9.23
CA ILE A 207 -5.35 -21.26 -8.15
C ILE A 207 -6.69 -20.82 -8.75
N ARG A 208 -7.71 -21.64 -8.52
CA ARG A 208 -9.08 -21.39 -8.99
C ARG A 208 -9.92 -20.87 -7.85
N GLN A 209 -10.64 -19.79 -8.10
CA GLN A 209 -11.32 -19.04 -7.06
C GLN A 209 -12.70 -18.57 -7.50
N THR A 210 -13.71 -18.88 -6.71
CA THR A 210 -15.05 -18.29 -6.77
C THR A 210 -15.16 -17.17 -5.73
N THR A 211 -16.27 -16.42 -5.73
CA THR A 211 -16.51 -15.42 -4.68
C THR A 211 -16.62 -16.11 -3.31
N GLU A 212 -17.25 -17.28 -3.27
CA GLU A 212 -17.46 -18.04 -2.04
C GLU A 212 -16.14 -18.60 -1.50
N SER A 213 -15.27 -19.17 -2.34
CA SER A 213 -13.98 -19.68 -1.87
C SER A 213 -13.05 -18.56 -1.38
N TRP A 214 -13.07 -17.39 -2.03
CA TRP A 214 -12.36 -16.18 -1.57
C TRP A 214 -12.84 -15.73 -0.19
N ILE A 215 -14.15 -15.75 0.06
CA ILE A 215 -14.71 -15.43 1.38
C ILE A 215 -14.28 -16.45 2.43
N GLU A 216 -14.17 -17.74 2.10
CA GLU A 216 -13.66 -18.75 3.02
C GLU A 216 -12.16 -18.57 3.31
N ASN A 217 -11.36 -18.14 2.33
CA ASN A 217 -9.95 -17.76 2.55
C ASN A 217 -9.86 -16.59 3.55
N TRP A 218 -10.68 -15.55 3.34
CA TRP A 218 -10.80 -14.41 4.26
C TRP A 218 -11.15 -14.83 5.68
N LYS A 219 -12.14 -15.71 5.86
CA LYS A 219 -12.49 -16.24 7.19
C LYS A 219 -11.32 -17.02 7.80
N THR A 220 -10.61 -17.80 7.01
CA THR A 220 -9.49 -18.62 7.48
C THR A 220 -8.37 -17.74 8.01
N ILE A 221 -7.94 -16.74 7.23
CA ILE A 221 -6.82 -15.88 7.63
C ILE A 221 -7.19 -14.90 8.75
N MET A 222 -8.44 -14.44 8.83
CA MET A 222 -8.87 -13.48 9.86
C MET A 222 -9.27 -14.13 11.18
N LYS A 223 -9.58 -15.43 11.19
CA LYS A 223 -10.04 -16.16 12.40
C LYS A 223 -9.10 -16.01 13.61
N PRO A 224 -7.76 -16.09 13.49
CA PRO A 224 -6.86 -15.93 14.63
C PRO A 224 -6.92 -14.53 15.26
N PHE A 225 -7.46 -13.54 14.57
CA PHE A 225 -7.41 -12.13 14.95
C PHE A 225 -8.72 -11.58 15.52
N VAL A 226 -9.76 -12.41 15.67
CA VAL A 226 -11.09 -11.98 16.12
C VAL A 226 -11.04 -11.21 17.44
N ASP A 227 -10.19 -11.65 18.38
CA ASP A 227 -10.06 -11.03 19.71
C ASP A 227 -8.90 -10.02 19.80
N ASN A 228 -8.20 -9.73 18.69
CA ASN A 228 -7.11 -8.77 18.67
C ASN A 228 -7.62 -7.37 18.26
N PRO A 229 -7.74 -6.41 19.18
CA PRO A 229 -8.35 -5.12 18.89
C PRO A 229 -7.50 -4.25 17.95
N LEU A 230 -6.19 -4.52 17.84
CA LEU A 230 -5.29 -3.80 16.95
C LEU A 230 -5.27 -4.38 15.53
N VAL A 231 -5.92 -5.50 15.26
CA VAL A 231 -6.27 -5.88 13.88
C VAL A 231 -7.54 -5.13 13.51
N VAL A 232 -7.37 -3.98 12.85
CA VAL A 232 -8.45 -2.99 12.69
C VAL A 232 -9.32 -3.23 11.47
N GLY A 233 -8.89 -4.08 10.52
CA GLY A 233 -9.69 -4.31 9.33
C GLY A 233 -9.07 -5.22 8.28
N ALA A 234 -9.82 -5.36 7.20
CA ALA A 234 -9.49 -6.15 6.02
C ALA A 234 -9.53 -5.26 4.77
N ASP A 235 -8.43 -5.22 4.04
CA ASP A 235 -8.34 -4.67 2.69
C ASP A 235 -8.64 -5.75 1.67
N LEU A 236 -9.89 -5.73 1.20
CA LEU A 236 -10.59 -6.91 0.73
C LEU A 236 -9.96 -7.53 -0.51
N ARG A 237 -9.48 -6.71 -1.44
CA ARG A 237 -8.77 -7.20 -2.63
C ARG A 237 -7.91 -6.09 -3.19
N ASN A 238 -6.64 -6.39 -3.38
CA ASN A 238 -5.69 -5.53 -4.05
C ASN A 238 -5.96 -5.39 -5.54
N GLU A 239 -5.96 -4.13 -5.98
CA GLU A 239 -6.03 -3.66 -7.35
C GLU A 239 -7.07 -4.35 -8.26
N PRO A 240 -8.36 -4.40 -7.90
CA PRO A 240 -9.38 -4.97 -8.78
C PRO A 240 -9.35 -4.30 -10.16
N ARG A 241 -9.04 -5.09 -11.18
CA ARG A 241 -8.84 -4.63 -12.56
C ARG A 241 -9.44 -5.62 -13.55
N GLY A 242 -10.02 -5.08 -14.62
CA GLY A 242 -10.47 -5.90 -15.74
C GLY A 242 -9.44 -5.86 -16.85
N ILE A 243 -9.47 -6.86 -17.72
CA ILE A 243 -8.92 -6.74 -19.07
C ILE A 243 -9.47 -5.45 -19.66
N TRP A 244 -8.60 -4.48 -19.92
CA TRP A 244 -8.96 -3.22 -20.58
C TRP A 244 -9.97 -2.36 -19.79
N GLY A 245 -9.93 -2.41 -18.45
CA GLY A 245 -10.79 -1.60 -17.58
C GLY A 245 -12.25 -2.05 -17.55
N THR A 246 -12.55 -3.26 -18.00
CA THR A 246 -13.92 -3.78 -18.16
C THR A 246 -14.53 -4.37 -16.89
N PHE A 247 -13.86 -4.33 -15.74
CA PHE A 247 -14.40 -4.86 -14.50
C PHE A 247 -15.39 -3.86 -13.88
N PRO A 248 -16.72 -4.13 -13.86
CA PRO A 248 -17.70 -3.15 -13.41
C PRO A 248 -17.64 -2.97 -11.89
N TRP A 249 -17.68 -1.71 -11.44
CA TRP A 249 -17.75 -1.36 -10.02
C TRP A 249 -18.90 -2.05 -9.30
N GLU A 250 -20.05 -2.20 -9.97
CA GLU A 250 -21.25 -2.80 -9.40
C GLU A 250 -21.04 -4.27 -8.99
N ASN A 251 -20.23 -5.02 -9.75
CA ASN A 251 -19.87 -6.39 -9.40
C ASN A 251 -18.90 -6.41 -8.22
N TRP A 252 -17.92 -5.51 -8.22
CA TRP A 252 -16.96 -5.41 -7.11
C TRP A 252 -17.64 -5.00 -5.82
N ALA A 253 -18.47 -3.97 -5.83
CA ALA A 253 -19.24 -3.53 -4.67
C ALA A 253 -20.10 -4.68 -4.10
N ALA A 254 -20.75 -5.47 -4.95
CA ALA A 254 -21.56 -6.61 -4.50
C ALA A 254 -20.71 -7.72 -3.85
N ALA A 255 -19.50 -8.00 -4.36
CA ALA A 255 -18.59 -8.97 -3.76
C ALA A 255 -17.98 -8.47 -2.45
N ALA A 256 -17.58 -7.19 -2.42
CA ALA A 256 -17.09 -6.52 -1.23
C ALA A 256 -18.16 -6.52 -0.11
N GLU A 257 -19.43 -6.23 -0.43
CA GLU A 257 -20.55 -6.35 0.52
C GLU A 257 -20.66 -7.78 1.07
N LYS A 258 -20.63 -8.81 0.21
CA LYS A 258 -20.70 -10.22 0.66
C LYS A 258 -19.56 -10.62 1.59
N ALA A 259 -18.32 -10.28 1.25
CA ALA A 259 -17.15 -10.59 2.09
C ALA A 259 -17.20 -9.82 3.41
N SER A 260 -17.53 -8.54 3.36
CA SER A 260 -17.70 -7.68 4.53
C SER A 260 -18.73 -8.25 5.51
N GLU A 261 -19.91 -8.65 5.03
CA GLU A 261 -20.95 -9.26 5.89
C GLU A 261 -20.52 -10.59 6.50
N ALA A 262 -19.63 -11.34 5.83
CA ALA A 262 -19.09 -12.57 6.39
C ALA A 262 -18.08 -12.29 7.51
N LEU A 263 -17.18 -11.32 7.30
CA LEU A 263 -16.17 -10.91 8.27
C LEU A 263 -16.77 -10.18 9.48
N LEU A 264 -17.73 -9.28 9.27
CA LEU A 264 -18.41 -8.55 10.34
C LEU A 264 -19.27 -9.45 11.26
N LYS A 265 -19.66 -10.64 10.80
CA LYS A 265 -20.26 -11.66 11.67
C LYS A 265 -19.26 -12.31 12.61
N MET A 266 -17.98 -12.36 12.24
CA MET A 266 -16.92 -12.88 13.10
C MET A 266 -16.47 -11.82 14.10
N GLN A 267 -16.29 -10.59 13.64
CA GLN A 267 -15.90 -9.45 14.48
C GLN A 267 -16.58 -8.18 13.97
N PRO A 268 -17.58 -7.65 14.70
CA PRO A 268 -18.39 -6.49 14.27
C PRO A 268 -17.61 -5.16 14.21
N ASP A 269 -16.40 -5.11 14.76
CA ASP A 269 -15.58 -3.91 14.87
C ASP A 269 -14.59 -3.66 13.73
N TRP A 270 -14.38 -4.62 12.84
CA TRP A 270 -13.46 -4.45 11.72
C TRP A 270 -13.92 -3.42 10.69
N LEU A 271 -12.97 -2.61 10.22
CA LEU A 271 -13.10 -1.78 9.03
C LEU A 271 -12.90 -2.61 7.76
N MET A 272 -13.73 -2.38 6.76
CA MET A 272 -13.65 -2.98 5.44
C MET A 272 -13.09 -1.94 4.48
N PHE A 273 -11.84 -2.12 4.10
CA PHE A 273 -11.18 -1.29 3.09
C PHE A 273 -11.57 -1.84 1.72
N VAL A 274 -12.24 -0.98 0.93
CA VAL A 274 -12.76 -1.32 -0.40
C VAL A 274 -12.02 -0.48 -1.43
N GLU A 275 -11.05 -1.10 -2.09
CA GLU A 275 -10.30 -0.46 -3.17
C GLU A 275 -11.19 -0.04 -4.35
N GLY A 276 -10.76 0.98 -5.10
CA GLY A 276 -11.36 1.35 -6.38
C GLY A 276 -11.14 0.29 -7.47
N THR A 277 -11.75 0.49 -8.64
CA THR A 277 -11.40 -0.30 -9.82
C THR A 277 -10.22 0.33 -10.57
N SER A 278 -9.77 -0.34 -11.63
CA SER A 278 -8.68 0.12 -12.48
C SER A 278 -7.38 0.26 -11.68
N SER A 279 -6.94 -0.84 -11.05
CA SER A 279 -5.81 -0.86 -10.12
C SER A 279 -5.98 0.15 -8.99
N ALA A 280 -7.15 0.11 -8.33
CA ALA A 280 -7.51 1.03 -7.24
C ALA A 280 -7.49 2.55 -7.56
N ASN A 281 -7.31 2.95 -8.82
CA ASN A 281 -7.24 4.37 -9.18
C ASN A 281 -8.61 5.06 -9.21
N ASP A 282 -9.72 4.32 -9.21
CA ASP A 282 -11.05 4.86 -9.46
C ASP A 282 -12.14 4.37 -8.50
N CYS A 283 -12.51 5.22 -7.53
CA CYS A 283 -13.66 5.04 -6.64
C CYS A 283 -14.92 5.78 -7.13
N SER A 284 -14.94 6.34 -8.35
CA SER A 284 -16.05 7.17 -8.82
C SER A 284 -17.37 6.41 -8.99
N GLY A 285 -17.31 5.07 -9.09
CA GLY A 285 -18.48 4.18 -9.05
C GLY A 285 -19.31 4.32 -7.78
N VAL A 286 -18.70 4.72 -6.67
CA VAL A 286 -19.37 4.96 -5.37
C VAL A 286 -20.50 5.99 -5.49
N LYS A 287 -20.36 7.01 -6.36
CA LYS A 287 -21.40 8.03 -6.59
C LYS A 287 -22.74 7.42 -7.00
N ARG A 288 -22.72 6.30 -7.71
CA ARG A 288 -23.92 5.60 -8.21
C ARG A 288 -24.32 4.45 -7.30
N ARG A 289 -23.34 3.69 -6.81
CA ARG A 289 -23.54 2.47 -6.02
C ARG A 289 -22.55 2.46 -4.85
N PRO A 290 -22.83 3.14 -3.73
CA PRO A 290 -22.02 2.99 -2.54
C PRO A 290 -22.17 1.57 -1.98
N VAL A 291 -21.12 1.12 -1.31
CA VAL A 291 -21.11 -0.14 -0.54
C VAL A 291 -21.93 0.10 0.72
N ARG A 292 -22.87 -0.80 1.00
CA ARG A 292 -23.76 -0.70 2.15
C ARG A 292 -23.65 -1.97 2.97
N LEU A 293 -23.29 -1.82 4.23
CA LEU A 293 -23.16 -2.90 5.19
C LEU A 293 -24.25 -2.81 6.25
N SER A 294 -24.58 -3.93 6.87
CA SER A 294 -25.56 -4.06 7.94
C SER A 294 -25.13 -3.29 9.20
N ILE A 295 -23.82 -3.21 9.44
CA ILE A 295 -23.21 -2.38 10.50
C ILE A 295 -22.70 -1.07 9.86
N PRO A 296 -23.28 0.09 10.22
CA PRO A 296 -22.86 1.37 9.66
C PRO A 296 -21.45 1.75 10.15
N GLY A 297 -20.77 2.62 9.40
CA GLY A 297 -19.46 3.14 9.78
C GLY A 297 -18.32 2.12 9.68
N ARG A 298 -18.48 1.06 8.87
CA ARG A 298 -17.43 0.05 8.66
C ARG A 298 -16.73 0.14 7.31
N VAL A 299 -17.17 0.99 6.38
CA VAL A 299 -16.55 1.11 5.06
C VAL A 299 -15.51 2.22 5.05
N VAL A 300 -14.31 1.90 4.57
CA VAL A 300 -13.27 2.87 4.16
C VAL A 300 -12.99 2.62 2.69
N TYR A 301 -13.02 3.64 1.84
CA TYR A 301 -12.64 3.46 0.45
C TYR A 301 -11.12 3.56 0.31
N SER A 302 -10.53 2.74 -0.55
CA SER A 302 -9.08 2.73 -0.77
C SER A 302 -8.72 3.10 -2.21
N SER A 303 -7.66 3.89 -2.38
CA SER A 303 -7.14 4.23 -3.70
C SER A 303 -5.62 4.08 -3.77
N HIS A 304 -5.09 3.67 -4.92
CA HIS A 304 -3.66 3.66 -5.18
C HIS A 304 -3.29 4.79 -6.13
N VAL A 305 -2.18 5.45 -5.83
CA VAL A 305 -1.71 6.60 -6.59
C VAL A 305 -0.22 6.42 -6.84
N TYR A 306 0.18 6.23 -8.10
CA TYR A 306 1.57 6.10 -8.52
C TYR A 306 1.92 7.09 -9.62
N SER A 307 3.22 7.29 -9.88
CA SER A 307 3.70 8.28 -10.85
C SER A 307 3.23 8.03 -12.29
N TRP A 308 3.05 6.75 -12.65
CA TRP A 308 2.53 6.32 -13.95
C TRP A 308 1.00 6.27 -14.01
N SER A 309 0.30 6.43 -12.88
CA SER A 309 -1.17 6.53 -12.88
C SER A 309 -1.65 7.74 -13.69
N GLY A 310 -2.96 7.80 -13.97
CA GLY A 310 -3.59 8.89 -14.72
C GLY A 310 -3.92 8.56 -16.18
N TRP A 311 -3.47 7.43 -16.71
CA TRP A 311 -3.95 6.93 -17.99
C TRP A 311 -5.48 6.69 -17.96
N GLY A 312 -6.16 6.93 -19.09
CA GLY A 312 -7.61 6.72 -19.20
C GLY A 312 -8.48 7.90 -18.74
N THR A 313 -7.89 9.09 -18.56
CA THR A 313 -8.61 10.35 -18.35
C THR A 313 -8.23 11.36 -19.44
N LEU A 314 -8.98 12.44 -19.66
CA LEU A 314 -8.66 13.43 -20.70
C LEU A 314 -8.07 14.72 -20.09
N PRO A 315 -6.86 15.17 -20.51
CA PRO A 315 -5.94 14.49 -21.43
C PRO A 315 -5.27 13.28 -20.75
N SER A 316 -5.01 12.21 -21.52
CA SER A 316 -4.48 10.95 -20.99
C SER A 316 -2.98 11.05 -20.82
N VAL A 317 -2.58 11.66 -19.70
CA VAL A 317 -1.19 11.98 -19.36
C VAL A 317 -0.86 11.32 -18.01
N PRO A 318 0.33 10.71 -17.82
CA PRO A 318 0.71 10.13 -16.53
C PRO A 318 0.91 11.23 -15.48
N TYR A 319 0.70 10.93 -14.20
CA TYR A 319 0.78 11.92 -13.13
C TYR A 319 2.15 12.61 -13.00
N LYS A 320 3.23 11.91 -13.32
CA LYS A 320 4.59 12.49 -13.41
C LYS A 320 4.74 13.66 -14.40
N GLU A 321 3.79 13.85 -15.31
CA GLU A 321 3.77 14.92 -16.31
C GLU A 321 2.63 15.93 -16.10
N ARG A 322 1.73 15.71 -15.14
CA ARG A 322 0.55 16.58 -14.96
C ARG A 322 0.83 17.80 -14.10
N PRO A 323 0.45 19.01 -14.54
CA PRO A 323 0.48 20.16 -13.63
C PRO A 323 -0.50 19.96 -12.47
N TYR A 324 -0.19 20.52 -11.30
CA TYR A 324 -0.95 20.29 -10.07
C TYR A 324 -2.48 20.50 -10.20
N PRO A 325 -2.99 21.55 -10.88
CA PRO A 325 -4.44 21.72 -11.04
C PRO A 325 -5.11 20.53 -11.77
N SER A 326 -4.44 19.95 -12.77
CA SER A 326 -4.94 18.78 -13.51
C SER A 326 -4.85 17.50 -12.67
N PHE A 327 -3.74 17.31 -11.95
CA PHE A 327 -3.57 16.22 -10.99
C PHE A 327 -4.68 16.24 -9.93
N ARG A 328 -4.86 17.39 -9.24
CA ARG A 328 -5.89 17.60 -8.23
C ARG A 328 -7.30 17.32 -8.77
N ALA A 329 -7.62 17.83 -9.96
CA ALA A 329 -8.93 17.61 -10.57
C ALA A 329 -9.21 16.13 -10.87
N ASP A 330 -8.18 15.34 -11.19
CA ASP A 330 -8.31 13.89 -11.34
C ASP A 330 -8.55 13.20 -10.00
N MET A 331 -7.74 13.52 -8.98
CA MET A 331 -7.92 12.96 -7.63
C MET A 331 -9.32 13.21 -7.09
N VAL A 332 -9.82 14.46 -7.18
CA VAL A 332 -11.19 14.83 -6.77
C VAL A 332 -12.23 14.02 -7.56
N ARG A 333 -12.05 13.88 -8.88
CA ARG A 333 -13.00 13.14 -9.73
C ARG A 333 -13.07 11.67 -9.33
N LYS A 334 -11.93 11.05 -9.08
CA LYS A 334 -11.75 9.60 -8.88
C LYS A 334 -12.10 9.15 -7.47
N TRP A 335 -11.71 9.89 -6.43
CA TRP A 335 -11.96 9.48 -5.05
C TRP A 335 -12.10 10.66 -4.08
N GLY A 336 -11.42 11.79 -4.32
CA GLY A 336 -11.41 12.93 -3.40
C GLY A 336 -12.77 13.58 -3.16
N PHE A 337 -13.73 13.41 -4.07
CA PHE A 337 -15.11 13.86 -3.86
C PHE A 337 -15.75 13.26 -2.60
N LEU A 338 -15.35 12.04 -2.18
CA LEU A 338 -15.85 11.39 -0.96
C LEU A 338 -15.45 12.19 0.27
N LEU A 339 -14.21 12.71 0.27
CA LEU A 339 -13.69 13.56 1.32
C LEU A 339 -14.31 14.95 1.28
N ASP A 340 -14.37 15.57 0.09
CA ASP A 340 -14.91 16.92 -0.11
C ASP A 340 -16.38 17.05 0.30
N ARG A 341 -17.15 15.97 0.18
CA ARG A 341 -18.58 15.92 0.49
C ARG A 341 -18.90 15.31 1.86
N ASP A 342 -17.88 14.96 2.63
CA ASP A 342 -18.03 14.31 3.94
C ASP A 342 -18.83 12.99 3.87
N GLU A 343 -18.68 12.23 2.78
CA GLU A 343 -19.46 11.02 2.49
C GLU A 343 -18.85 9.76 3.11
N ALA A 344 -17.53 9.59 3.00
CA ALA A 344 -16.80 8.44 3.52
C ALA A 344 -15.28 8.73 3.62
N PRO A 345 -14.55 8.03 4.50
CA PRO A 345 -13.09 8.14 4.53
C PRO A 345 -12.48 7.52 3.27
N VAL A 346 -11.36 8.10 2.86
CA VAL A 346 -10.50 7.55 1.81
C VAL A 346 -9.11 7.34 2.37
N TRP A 347 -8.61 6.11 2.25
CA TRP A 347 -7.25 5.72 2.55
C TRP A 347 -6.48 5.51 1.26
N VAL A 348 -5.38 6.24 1.04
CA VAL A 348 -4.49 5.96 -0.09
C VAL A 348 -3.61 4.78 0.28
N GLY A 349 -4.09 3.54 0.05
CA GLY A 349 -3.48 2.31 0.55
C GLY A 349 -2.09 2.01 -0.01
N GLU A 350 -1.79 2.52 -1.21
CA GLU A 350 -0.47 2.48 -1.81
C GLU A 350 -0.13 3.75 -2.57
N PHE A 351 1.10 4.20 -2.35
CA PHE A 351 1.87 5.11 -3.19
C PHE A 351 3.35 4.94 -2.83
N GLY A 352 4.24 5.21 -3.79
CA GLY A 352 5.68 5.09 -3.56
C GLY A 352 6.48 5.96 -4.52
N ASN A 353 7.77 6.11 -4.24
CA ASN A 353 8.72 6.81 -5.11
C ASN A 353 10.13 6.25 -4.91
N PRO A 354 10.99 6.24 -5.94
CA PRO A 354 12.36 5.74 -5.78
C PRO A 354 13.19 6.68 -4.92
N GLY A 355 14.11 6.12 -4.13
CA GLY A 355 15.09 6.93 -3.36
C GLY A 355 15.93 7.82 -4.27
N HIS A 356 16.30 7.32 -5.46
CA HIS A 356 16.95 8.07 -6.53
C HIS A 356 15.92 8.56 -7.55
N ALA A 357 15.24 9.67 -7.24
CA ALA A 357 14.16 10.21 -8.06
C ALA A 357 14.62 11.12 -9.20
N GLY A 358 14.00 10.95 -10.38
CA GLY A 358 14.14 11.87 -11.50
C GLY A 358 13.17 13.05 -11.40
N LYS A 359 13.24 13.95 -12.40
CA LYS A 359 12.35 15.14 -12.46
C LYS A 359 10.86 14.78 -12.41
N GLY A 360 10.45 13.75 -13.16
CA GLY A 360 9.05 13.31 -13.20
C GLY A 360 8.59 12.72 -11.86
N ASP A 361 9.46 11.97 -11.19
CA ASP A 361 9.18 11.36 -9.89
C ASP A 361 8.98 12.43 -8.82
N HIS A 362 9.90 13.41 -8.73
CA HIS A 362 9.73 14.56 -7.83
C HIS A 362 8.48 15.39 -8.15
N HIS A 363 8.17 15.58 -9.44
CA HIS A 363 6.99 16.33 -9.86
C HIS A 363 5.68 15.68 -9.40
N TYR A 364 5.58 14.36 -9.59
CA TYR A 364 4.47 13.55 -9.07
C TYR A 364 4.42 13.57 -7.54
N TRP A 365 5.54 13.29 -6.88
CA TRP A 365 5.64 13.20 -5.42
C TRP A 365 5.20 14.49 -4.75
N ASN A 366 5.71 15.64 -5.21
CA ASN A 366 5.34 16.96 -4.69
C ASN A 366 3.84 17.23 -4.88
N GLY A 367 3.27 16.80 -6.01
CA GLY A 367 1.83 16.90 -6.27
C GLY A 367 1.00 16.06 -5.30
N LEU A 368 1.39 14.80 -5.07
CA LEU A 368 0.69 13.91 -4.14
C LEU A 368 0.83 14.38 -2.69
N MET A 369 2.04 14.71 -2.23
CA MET A 369 2.28 15.21 -0.86
C MET A 369 1.45 16.46 -0.57
N ARG A 370 1.40 17.39 -1.54
CA ARG A 370 0.55 18.58 -1.44
C ARG A 370 -0.93 18.20 -1.34
N TYR A 371 -1.41 17.27 -2.16
CA TYR A 371 -2.82 16.89 -2.14
C TYR A 371 -3.22 16.13 -0.86
N LEU A 372 -2.38 15.23 -0.37
CA LEU A 372 -2.58 14.55 0.92
C LEU A 372 -2.59 15.54 2.09
N SER A 373 -1.73 16.56 2.05
CA SER A 373 -1.74 17.65 3.04
C SER A 373 -3.01 18.53 2.95
N GLU A 374 -3.46 18.87 1.75
CA GLU A 374 -4.66 19.67 1.52
C GLU A 374 -5.96 18.94 1.94
N THR A 375 -6.03 17.63 1.69
CA THR A 375 -7.23 16.81 1.96
C THR A 375 -7.19 16.09 3.30
N ASP A 376 -6.01 15.97 3.89
CA ASP A 376 -5.79 15.20 5.10
C ASP A 376 -6.29 13.75 5.01
N ALA A 377 -6.21 13.17 3.82
CA ALA A 377 -6.55 11.78 3.57
C ALA A 377 -5.62 10.84 4.35
N ASP A 378 -6.15 9.71 4.82
CA ASP A 378 -5.35 8.63 5.39
C ASP A 378 -4.48 8.00 4.30
N TRP A 379 -3.36 7.38 4.64
CA TRP A 379 -2.42 6.90 3.62
C TRP A 379 -1.59 5.68 4.06
N GLY A 380 -1.02 4.97 3.08
CA GLY A 380 -0.14 3.82 3.24
C GLY A 380 0.99 3.85 2.21
N TYR A 381 2.23 3.94 2.69
CA TYR A 381 3.39 4.01 1.80
C TYR A 381 3.81 2.60 1.34
N TRP A 382 4.16 2.46 0.07
CA TRP A 382 4.79 1.26 -0.50
C TRP A 382 6.28 1.55 -0.74
N ALA A 383 7.22 0.89 -0.04
CA ALA A 383 7.06 -0.12 0.99
C ALA A 383 8.16 -0.05 2.08
N LEU A 384 8.04 -0.91 3.10
CA LEU A 384 9.06 -1.09 4.13
C LEU A 384 10.33 -1.76 3.58
N ASN A 385 10.13 -2.82 2.79
CA ASN A 385 11.15 -3.78 2.41
C ASN A 385 12.32 -3.14 1.63
N PRO A 386 13.58 -3.48 1.94
CA PRO A 386 14.76 -3.03 1.18
C PRO A 386 15.01 -3.82 -0.12
N ARG A 387 14.49 -5.05 -0.20
CA ARG A 387 14.77 -6.02 -1.28
C ARG A 387 13.50 -6.73 -1.74
N LYS A 388 13.48 -7.12 -3.01
CA LYS A 388 12.42 -7.93 -3.62
C LYS A 388 12.62 -9.43 -3.33
N PRO A 389 11.59 -10.18 -2.90
CA PRO A 389 11.64 -11.63 -2.74
C PRO A 389 12.01 -12.36 -4.04
N GLY A 390 12.67 -13.51 -3.90
CA GLY A 390 13.12 -14.35 -5.01
C GLY A 390 14.31 -13.81 -5.82
N THR A 391 14.35 -12.52 -6.18
CA THR A 391 15.47 -11.95 -6.97
C THR A 391 16.53 -11.25 -6.13
N PHE A 392 16.18 -10.80 -4.91
CA PHE A 392 17.04 -9.98 -4.04
C PHE A 392 17.50 -8.66 -4.68
N ASP A 393 16.78 -8.19 -5.70
CA ASP A 393 17.01 -6.86 -6.28
C ASP A 393 16.66 -5.78 -5.26
N GLU A 394 17.29 -4.61 -5.38
CA GLU A 394 16.91 -3.45 -4.57
C GLU A 394 15.43 -3.11 -4.79
N GLU A 395 14.67 -3.03 -3.70
CA GLU A 395 13.36 -2.41 -3.71
C GLU A 395 13.57 -0.89 -3.65
N THR A 396 13.57 -0.27 -4.84
CA THR A 396 13.85 1.16 -4.98
C THR A 396 12.90 2.03 -4.16
N TYR A 397 11.69 1.53 -3.85
CA TYR A 397 10.69 2.25 -3.05
C TYR A 397 10.83 1.96 -1.56
N GLY A 398 11.68 1.01 -1.17
CA GLY A 398 11.93 0.61 0.21
C GLY A 398 12.40 1.76 1.11
N LEU A 399 11.94 1.74 2.36
CA LEU A 399 12.31 2.71 3.38
C LEU A 399 13.31 2.19 4.41
N LEU A 400 13.57 0.89 4.47
CA LEU A 400 14.65 0.34 5.27
C LEU A 400 15.90 0.08 4.41
N GLN A 401 17.05 0.00 5.09
CA GLN A 401 18.27 -0.60 4.57
C GLN A 401 18.22 -2.12 4.71
N ASP A 402 19.20 -2.82 4.13
CA ASP A 402 19.29 -4.29 4.13
C ASP A 402 19.38 -4.91 5.54
N ASP A 403 19.70 -4.13 6.58
CA ASP A 403 19.76 -4.58 7.97
C ASP A 403 18.39 -4.71 8.65
N TRP A 404 17.31 -4.31 7.96
CA TRP A 404 15.93 -4.28 8.45
C TRP A 404 15.77 -3.50 9.78
N THR A 405 16.63 -2.52 10.03
CA THR A 405 16.60 -1.68 11.23
C THR A 405 16.80 -0.21 10.88
N THR A 406 17.72 0.11 9.96
CA THR A 406 18.09 1.49 9.65
C THR A 406 17.16 2.05 8.58
N PRO A 407 16.41 3.14 8.86
CA PRO A 407 15.64 3.83 7.83
C PRO A 407 16.56 4.48 6.78
N LYS A 408 16.13 4.52 5.52
CA LYS A 408 16.75 5.34 4.47
C LYS A 408 16.47 6.81 4.78
N ASP A 409 17.51 7.56 5.13
CA ASP A 409 17.43 8.99 5.40
C ASP A 409 17.39 9.80 4.09
N ASP A 410 16.20 9.89 3.49
CA ASP A 410 15.98 10.65 2.26
C ASP A 410 14.72 11.54 2.32
N TYR A 411 14.41 12.21 1.21
CA TYR A 411 13.28 13.13 1.11
C TYR A 411 11.93 12.48 1.41
N ARG A 412 11.78 11.16 1.17
CA ARG A 412 10.52 10.43 1.32
C ARG A 412 10.13 10.36 2.78
N MET A 413 11.03 9.88 3.66
CA MET A 413 10.77 9.83 5.09
C MET A 413 10.44 11.20 5.69
N ARG A 414 11.19 12.24 5.29
CA ARG A 414 10.97 13.61 5.77
C ARG A 414 9.59 14.15 5.36
N ASP A 415 9.15 13.89 4.13
CA ASP A 415 7.84 14.32 3.66
C ASP A 415 6.70 13.51 4.29
N LEU A 416 6.87 12.19 4.47
CA LEU A 416 5.89 11.32 5.14
C LEU A 416 5.66 11.73 6.59
N GLN A 417 6.74 12.01 7.34
CA GLN A 417 6.65 12.44 8.75
C GLN A 417 5.79 13.69 8.93
N ARG A 418 5.82 14.63 7.97
CA ARG A 418 4.97 15.84 7.98
C ARG A 418 3.48 15.52 7.82
N LEU A 419 3.13 14.33 7.35
CA LEU A 419 1.76 13.87 7.11
C LEU A 419 1.26 12.86 8.16
N MET A 420 2.09 12.47 9.15
CA MET A 420 1.73 11.42 10.12
C MET A 420 0.70 11.88 11.16
N MET A 421 0.61 13.19 11.41
CA MET A 421 -0.35 13.76 12.37
C MET A 421 -1.60 14.29 11.65
N PRO A 422 -2.80 14.14 12.24
CA PRO A 422 -4.00 14.80 11.74
C PRO A 422 -3.81 16.32 11.74
N ARG A 423 -4.33 17.05 10.74
CA ARG A 423 -4.48 18.51 10.86
C ARG A 423 -5.47 18.82 11.97
N SER A 424 -5.09 19.79 12.79
CA SER A 424 -5.88 20.43 13.84
C SER A 424 -7.05 21.24 13.28
#